data_AF-A0A1H3S6W2-F1
#
_entry.id   AF-A0A1H3S6W2-F1
#
_cell.length_a   1.000
_cell.length_b   1.000
_cell.length_c   1.000
_cell.angle_alpha   90.00
_cell.angle_beta   90.00
_cell.angle_gamma   90.00
#
_symmetry.space_group_name_H-M   'P 1'
#
loop_
_entity.id
_entity.type
_entity.pdbx_description
1 polymer ?
#
loop_
_entity_poly.entity_id
_entity_poly.type
_entity_poly.pdbx_seq_one_letter_code
_entity_poly.pdbx_strand_id
1 'polypeptide(L)'
;MSGVTIVGLGGLPEIEEGADLVALIGDALVAAELGPADGDILVVTSKILSKAEGRRIAAADREDAITAETVRVVATRAYPGGVTRIVENRQGIVQAAAGVDSSNTPSGTVLLLPVDPDASARALAAGLRSRFGVRLGVIVSDTLGRAWREGQVDLAIGAAGVNVLDDLRGSRDSFGQELFVTQAAVGDELASAADLVKGKASGMPVALVRGYGHAVVDTLDTPARALSRTGEKDMFRLGTDEAIALGREEGRAEGRAAALAEAADEARALAAAREAELAEARAAALAEVRAEALAELRGDEALARENETALAAAQEAAFTEGRRAGLTEGWEAGYAEGRSAGLLDGRESGFTEGYERGLAEGWARGLDC
;
A
#
# COMPACT_ATOMS: atom_id res chain seq x y z
N MET A 1 -22.18 -43.47 36.64
CA MET A 1 -20.90 -43.66 37.34
C MET A 1 -20.36 -42.28 37.70
N SER A 2 -19.85 -42.09 38.92
CA SER A 2 -19.35 -40.78 39.39
C SER A 2 -17.83 -40.60 39.23
N GLY A 3 -17.18 -41.36 38.35
CA GLY A 3 -15.72 -41.36 38.19
C GLY A 3 -15.30 -41.57 36.75
N VAL A 4 -14.09 -41.10 36.43
CA VAL A 4 -13.43 -41.26 35.14
C VAL A 4 -12.31 -42.29 35.28
N THR A 5 -12.22 -43.20 34.32
CA THR A 5 -11.16 -44.21 34.24
C THR A 5 -10.39 -44.01 32.95
N ILE A 6 -9.07 -44.08 33.00
CA ILE A 6 -8.19 -43.90 31.85
C ILE A 6 -7.23 -45.08 31.81
N VAL A 7 -7.26 -45.83 30.71
CA VAL A 7 -6.45 -47.05 30.54
C VAL A 7 -5.62 -46.93 29.28
N GLY A 8 -4.29 -47.03 29.42
CA GLY A 8 -3.38 -47.08 28.27
C GLY A 8 -3.55 -48.39 27.49
N LEU A 9 -3.57 -48.29 26.17
CA LEU A 9 -3.68 -49.43 25.27
C LEU A 9 -2.30 -49.77 24.71
N GLY A 10 -1.75 -50.88 25.19
CA GLY A 10 -0.54 -51.50 24.65
C GLY A 10 -0.85 -52.49 23.52
N GLY A 11 0.19 -53.18 23.06
CA GLY A 11 0.05 -54.30 22.11
C GLY A 11 -0.09 -53.89 20.64
N LEU A 12 -0.06 -52.60 20.31
CA LEU A 12 0.06 -52.15 18.93
C LEU A 12 1.49 -52.42 18.40
N PRO A 13 1.64 -52.84 17.13
CA PRO A 13 2.95 -52.95 16.50
C PRO A 13 3.56 -51.56 16.23
N GLU A 14 4.82 -51.54 15.81
CA GLU A 14 5.36 -50.32 15.19
C GLU A 14 4.56 -49.99 13.92
N ILE A 15 4.16 -48.73 13.80
CA ILE A 15 3.26 -48.28 12.74
C ILE A 15 4.07 -47.83 11.54
N GLU A 16 3.77 -48.45 10.40
CA GLU A 16 4.34 -48.12 9.10
C GLU A 16 3.33 -47.34 8.24
N GLU A 17 3.83 -46.75 7.15
CA GLU A 17 3.01 -46.05 6.17
C GLU A 17 1.91 -46.98 5.59
N GLY A 18 0.69 -46.45 5.50
CA GLY A 18 -0.47 -47.18 5.00
C GLY A 18 -1.13 -48.14 5.99
N ALA A 19 -0.67 -48.18 7.25
CA ALA A 19 -1.28 -49.03 8.29
C ALA A 19 -2.77 -48.71 8.52
N ASP A 20 -3.60 -49.75 8.59
CA ASP A 20 -5.02 -49.64 8.97
C ASP A 20 -5.15 -49.48 10.48
N LEU A 21 -5.21 -48.24 10.95
CA LEU A 21 -5.31 -47.93 12.37
C LEU A 21 -6.68 -48.29 12.97
N VAL A 22 -7.75 -48.38 12.19
CA VAL A 22 -9.05 -48.87 12.68
C VAL A 22 -8.94 -50.36 13.02
N ALA A 23 -8.32 -51.14 12.12
CA ALA A 23 -8.06 -52.55 12.36
C ALA A 23 -7.13 -52.75 13.57
N LEU A 24 -5.97 -52.10 13.57
CA LEU A 24 -4.95 -52.29 14.61
C LEU A 24 -5.42 -51.86 16.01
N ILE A 25 -6.05 -50.68 16.13
CA ILE A 25 -6.56 -50.21 17.42
C ILE A 25 -7.71 -51.09 17.89
N GLY A 26 -8.62 -51.47 16.97
CA GLY A 26 -9.73 -52.35 17.31
C GLY A 26 -9.27 -53.75 17.75
N ASP A 27 -8.25 -54.31 17.09
CA ASP A 27 -7.69 -55.62 17.47
C ASP A 27 -7.02 -55.55 18.84
N ALA A 28 -6.26 -54.48 19.11
CA ALA A 28 -5.65 -54.26 20.40
C ALA A 28 -6.68 -54.10 21.52
N LEU A 29 -7.79 -53.38 21.28
CA LEU A 29 -8.89 -53.24 22.25
C LEU A 29 -9.52 -54.59 22.59
N VAL A 30 -9.75 -55.45 21.59
CA VAL A 30 -10.28 -56.80 21.79
C VAL A 30 -9.27 -57.66 22.58
N ALA A 31 -7.99 -57.64 22.19
CA ALA A 31 -6.95 -58.43 22.84
C ALA A 31 -6.69 -58.01 24.30
N ALA A 32 -6.85 -56.72 24.61
CA ALA A 32 -6.74 -56.18 25.95
C ALA A 32 -8.01 -56.37 26.80
N GLU A 33 -9.05 -57.00 26.25
CA GLU A 33 -10.38 -57.14 26.86
C GLU A 33 -11.01 -55.78 27.24
N LEU A 34 -10.61 -54.71 26.56
CA LEU A 34 -11.12 -53.35 26.71
C LEU A 34 -12.24 -53.09 25.70
N GLY A 35 -13.34 -53.85 25.82
CA GLY A 35 -14.51 -53.71 24.95
C GLY A 35 -15.05 -52.27 24.99
N PRO A 36 -14.99 -51.51 23.87
CA PRO A 36 -15.51 -50.16 23.83
C PRO A 36 -17.01 -50.14 24.11
N ALA A 37 -17.47 -49.13 24.83
CA ALA A 37 -18.87 -48.92 25.19
C ALA A 37 -19.34 -47.54 24.73
N ASP A 38 -20.66 -47.35 24.70
CA ASP A 38 -21.24 -46.04 24.42
C ASP A 38 -20.73 -44.98 25.41
N GLY A 39 -20.29 -43.85 24.87
CA GLY A 39 -19.74 -42.74 25.65
C GLY A 39 -18.25 -42.87 25.98
N ASP A 40 -17.56 -43.91 25.50
CA ASP A 40 -16.11 -43.97 25.61
C ASP A 40 -15.42 -42.98 24.65
N ILE A 41 -14.21 -42.55 25.02
CA ILE A 41 -13.37 -41.67 24.21
C ILE A 41 -12.01 -42.32 24.07
N LEU A 42 -11.51 -42.44 22.84
CA LEU A 42 -10.13 -42.83 22.58
C LEU A 42 -9.27 -41.59 22.39
N VAL A 43 -8.19 -41.50 23.16
CA VAL A 43 -7.14 -40.49 22.94
C VAL A 43 -5.96 -41.16 22.24
N VAL A 44 -5.62 -40.67 21.05
CA VAL A 44 -4.65 -41.26 20.15
C VAL A 44 -3.54 -40.26 19.87
N THR A 45 -2.28 -40.64 20.01
CA THR A 45 -1.16 -39.73 19.69
C THR A 45 -1.09 -39.42 18.18
N SER A 46 -0.78 -38.17 17.86
CA SER A 46 -0.43 -37.68 16.52
C SER A 46 0.56 -38.59 15.80
N LYS A 47 1.55 -39.15 16.51
CA LYS A 47 2.67 -39.88 15.91
C LYS A 47 2.24 -41.09 15.09
N ILE A 48 1.28 -41.88 15.58
CA ILE A 48 0.85 -43.08 14.85
C ILE A 48 0.02 -42.72 13.62
N LEU A 49 -0.74 -41.64 13.67
CA LEU A 49 -1.46 -41.10 12.53
C LEU A 49 -0.46 -40.58 11.49
N SER A 50 0.52 -39.76 11.91
CA SER A 50 1.59 -39.28 11.05
C SER A 50 2.34 -40.41 10.34
N LYS A 51 2.66 -41.50 11.05
CA LYS A 51 3.33 -42.65 10.44
C LYS A 51 2.43 -43.34 9.41
N ALA A 52 1.19 -43.65 9.76
CA ALA A 52 0.23 -44.29 8.85
C ALA A 52 -0.06 -43.42 7.61
N GLU A 53 -0.07 -42.10 7.76
CA GLU A 53 -0.28 -41.12 6.68
C GLU A 53 0.98 -40.79 5.86
N GLY A 54 2.11 -41.48 6.08
CA GLY A 54 3.34 -41.24 5.31
C GLY A 54 3.97 -39.87 5.56
N ARG A 55 3.78 -39.29 6.76
CA ARG A 55 4.28 -37.95 7.12
C ARG A 55 5.74 -37.95 7.57
N ARG A 56 6.45 -39.07 7.40
CA ARG A 56 7.89 -39.17 7.63
C ARG A 56 8.62 -38.68 6.39
N ILE A 57 9.41 -37.62 6.53
CA ILE A 57 10.18 -37.06 5.42
C ILE A 57 11.67 -37.14 5.70
N ALA A 58 12.47 -37.25 4.64
CA ALA A 58 13.91 -37.05 4.72
C ALA A 58 14.18 -35.56 4.97
N ALA A 59 15.00 -35.27 5.97
CA ALA A 59 15.40 -33.90 6.30
C ALA A 59 16.86 -33.92 6.74
N ALA A 60 17.73 -33.31 5.92
CA ALA A 60 19.13 -33.12 6.27
C ALA A 60 19.27 -32.08 7.40
N ASP A 61 18.44 -31.03 7.35
CA ASP A 61 18.26 -30.06 8.42
C ASP A 61 16.79 -30.08 8.89
N ARG A 62 16.60 -30.22 10.19
CA ARG A 62 15.28 -30.16 10.82
C ARG A 62 14.66 -28.77 10.69
N GLU A 63 15.47 -27.71 10.66
CA GLU A 63 14.97 -26.34 10.52
C GLU A 63 14.33 -26.08 9.15
N ASP A 64 14.74 -26.78 8.10
CA ASP A 64 14.10 -26.70 6.78
C ASP A 64 12.66 -27.24 6.85
N ALA A 65 12.46 -28.38 7.52
CA ALA A 65 11.14 -28.94 7.73
C ALA A 65 10.26 -28.04 8.60
N ILE A 66 10.81 -27.47 9.67
CA ILE A 66 10.11 -26.50 10.52
C ILE A 66 9.68 -25.28 9.70
N THR A 67 10.59 -24.75 8.88
CA THR A 67 10.32 -23.58 8.03
C THR A 67 9.26 -23.90 6.99
N ALA A 68 9.31 -25.08 6.38
CA ALA A 68 8.29 -25.53 5.44
C ALA A 68 6.92 -25.59 6.11
N GLU A 69 6.79 -26.15 7.31
CA GLU A 69 5.51 -26.26 8.02
C GLU A 69 5.03 -24.96 8.71
N THR A 70 5.87 -23.92 8.74
CA THR A 70 5.55 -22.63 9.37
C THR A 70 4.67 -21.76 8.48
N VAL A 71 3.52 -21.33 9.01
CA VAL A 71 2.69 -20.28 8.40
C VAL A 71 3.17 -18.90 8.84
N ARG A 72 3.43 -18.73 10.14
CA ARG A 72 4.04 -17.51 10.69
C ARG A 72 4.85 -17.80 11.93
N VAL A 73 5.87 -16.99 12.15
CA VAL A 73 6.63 -17.00 13.40
C VAL A 73 5.87 -16.22 14.46
N VAL A 74 5.70 -16.82 15.63
CA VAL A 74 5.16 -16.14 16.82
C VAL A 74 6.31 -15.61 17.65
N ALA A 75 7.24 -16.47 18.06
CA ALA A 75 8.36 -16.08 18.90
C ALA A 75 9.61 -16.90 18.58
N THR A 76 10.77 -16.26 18.68
CA THR A 76 12.09 -16.86 18.42
C THR A 76 12.98 -16.63 19.62
N ARG A 77 13.69 -17.67 20.05
CA ARG A 77 14.68 -17.56 21.12
C ARG A 77 15.93 -18.36 20.79
N ALA A 78 17.04 -17.65 20.59
CA ALA A 78 18.35 -18.28 20.45
C ALA A 78 18.84 -18.83 21.79
N TYR A 79 19.55 -19.95 21.75
CA TYR A 79 20.22 -20.55 22.90
C TYR A 79 21.51 -21.24 22.44
N PRO A 80 22.44 -21.58 23.34
CA PRO A 80 23.64 -22.32 22.97
C PRO A 80 23.27 -23.66 22.30
N GLY A 81 23.57 -23.80 21.00
CA GLY A 81 23.27 -25.00 20.22
C GLY A 81 21.99 -24.96 19.38
N GLY A 82 21.30 -23.83 19.29
CA GLY A 82 20.21 -23.70 18.32
C GLY A 82 19.27 -22.51 18.55
N VAL A 83 18.11 -22.60 17.91
CA VAL A 83 17.03 -21.63 18.04
C VAL A 83 15.72 -22.37 18.33
N THR A 84 14.99 -21.91 19.33
CA THR A 84 13.61 -22.35 19.54
C THR A 84 12.69 -21.39 18.82
N ARG A 85 11.80 -21.93 18.01
CA ARG A 85 10.76 -21.16 17.32
C ARG A 85 9.39 -21.63 17.78
N ILE A 86 8.59 -20.72 18.29
CA ILE A 86 7.14 -20.89 18.43
C ILE A 86 6.51 -20.33 17.16
N VAL A 87 5.73 -21.14 16.47
CA VAL A 87 5.16 -20.82 15.18
C VAL A 87 3.71 -21.26 15.11
N GLU A 88 2.92 -20.60 14.29
CA GLU A 88 1.68 -21.19 13.78
C GLU A 88 2.03 -22.12 12.63
N ASN A 89 1.59 -23.38 12.71
CA ASN A 89 1.79 -24.37 11.65
C ASN A 89 0.59 -24.40 10.67
N ARG A 90 0.68 -25.23 9.62
CA ARG A 90 -0.36 -25.36 8.60
C ARG A 90 -1.71 -25.86 9.12
N GLN A 91 -1.72 -26.58 10.24
CA GLN A 91 -2.93 -27.03 10.93
C GLN A 91 -3.56 -25.92 11.81
N GLY A 92 -2.95 -24.73 11.89
CA GLY A 92 -3.43 -23.62 12.73
C GLY A 92 -3.08 -23.76 14.21
N ILE A 93 -2.12 -24.61 14.55
CA ILE A 93 -1.66 -24.86 15.93
C ILE A 93 -0.45 -23.98 16.20
N VAL A 94 -0.47 -23.25 17.31
CA VAL A 94 0.66 -22.43 17.77
C VAL A 94 1.50 -23.24 18.74
N GLN A 95 2.68 -23.68 18.29
CA GLN A 95 3.55 -24.55 19.08
C GLN A 95 5.02 -24.44 18.69
N ALA A 96 5.88 -25.10 19.48
CA ALA A 96 7.30 -25.18 19.18
C ALA A 96 7.55 -26.00 17.90
N ALA A 97 8.48 -25.54 17.06
CA ALA A 97 8.99 -26.26 15.90
C ALA A 97 7.91 -26.79 14.93
N ALA A 98 6.76 -26.11 14.83
CA ALA A 98 5.62 -26.50 14.00
C ALA A 98 5.03 -27.92 14.28
N GLY A 99 5.41 -28.56 15.40
CA GLY A 99 5.09 -29.97 15.67
C GLY A 99 5.99 -30.96 14.92
N VAL A 100 7.10 -30.50 14.33
CA VAL A 100 8.10 -31.36 13.68
C VAL A 100 8.92 -32.10 14.75
N ASP A 101 8.80 -33.42 14.74
CA ASP A 101 9.43 -34.32 15.70
C ASP A 101 10.58 -35.11 15.05
N SER A 102 11.73 -35.17 15.73
CA SER A 102 12.87 -36.01 15.36
C SER A 102 13.04 -37.22 16.28
N SER A 103 12.27 -37.30 17.37
CA SER A 103 12.31 -38.41 18.32
C SER A 103 11.62 -39.66 17.75
N ASN A 104 12.15 -40.85 18.07
CA ASN A 104 11.60 -42.13 17.62
C ASN A 104 11.42 -42.23 16.09
N THR A 105 12.35 -41.62 15.35
CA THR A 105 12.45 -41.71 13.89
C THR A 105 13.85 -42.18 13.47
N PRO A 106 14.00 -42.88 12.32
CA PRO A 106 15.33 -43.19 11.78
C PRO A 106 16.16 -41.93 11.56
N SER A 107 17.48 -42.06 11.73
CA SER A 107 18.43 -40.95 11.51
C SER A 107 18.27 -40.36 10.10
N GLY A 108 18.31 -39.03 9.99
CA GLY A 108 18.11 -38.30 8.73
C GLY A 108 16.64 -38.11 8.32
N THR A 109 15.69 -38.48 9.19
CA THR A 109 14.26 -38.24 8.97
C THR A 109 13.65 -37.41 10.09
N VAL A 110 12.54 -36.76 9.77
CA VAL A 110 11.66 -36.12 10.75
C VAL A 110 10.22 -36.56 10.49
N LEU A 111 9.39 -36.50 11.52
CA LEU A 111 7.97 -36.77 11.45
C LEU A 111 7.20 -35.44 11.52
N LEU A 112 6.42 -35.18 10.49
CA LEU A 112 5.50 -34.05 10.46
C LEU A 112 4.17 -34.46 11.10
N LEU A 113 3.38 -33.49 11.54
CA LEU A 113 2.01 -33.74 11.98
C LEU A 113 1.12 -34.29 10.83
N PRO A 114 -0.01 -34.95 11.17
CA PRO A 114 -1.05 -35.30 10.21
C PRO A 114 -1.46 -34.07 9.41
N VAL A 115 -1.80 -34.24 8.13
CA VAL A 115 -2.18 -33.09 7.27
C VAL A 115 -3.44 -32.42 7.82
N ASP A 116 -4.43 -33.22 8.21
CA ASP A 116 -5.66 -32.79 8.86
C ASP A 116 -6.00 -33.75 10.01
N PRO A 117 -5.52 -33.46 11.25
CA PRO A 117 -5.77 -34.31 12.40
C PRO A 117 -7.27 -34.48 12.74
N ASP A 118 -8.13 -33.51 12.41
CA ASP A 118 -9.57 -33.61 12.59
C ASP A 118 -10.18 -34.62 11.61
N ALA A 119 -9.73 -34.62 10.36
CA ALA A 119 -10.14 -35.62 9.37
C ALA A 119 -9.68 -37.03 9.77
N SER A 120 -8.45 -37.16 10.27
CA SER A 120 -7.92 -38.44 10.76
C SER A 120 -8.72 -38.95 11.97
N ALA A 121 -9.06 -38.06 12.92
CA ALA A 121 -9.94 -38.38 14.05
C ALA A 121 -11.31 -38.87 13.57
N ARG A 122 -11.90 -38.18 12.57
CA ARG A 122 -13.21 -38.52 11.99
C ARG A 122 -13.21 -39.89 11.33
N ALA A 123 -12.19 -40.19 10.53
CA ALA A 123 -12.05 -41.49 9.88
C ALA A 123 -11.93 -42.62 10.92
N LEU A 124 -11.09 -42.41 11.95
CA LEU A 124 -10.90 -43.38 13.01
C LEU A 124 -12.18 -43.59 13.84
N ALA A 125 -12.86 -42.51 14.23
CA ALA A 125 -14.12 -42.57 14.95
C ALA A 125 -15.18 -43.31 14.14
N ALA A 126 -15.37 -42.97 12.85
CA ALA A 126 -16.34 -43.63 11.98
C ALA A 126 -16.05 -45.14 11.85
N GLY A 127 -14.80 -45.51 11.61
CA GLY A 127 -14.40 -46.91 11.46
C GLY A 127 -14.61 -47.72 12.75
N LEU A 128 -14.22 -47.18 13.90
CA LEU A 128 -14.38 -47.87 15.18
C LEU A 128 -15.84 -47.93 15.63
N ARG A 129 -16.65 -46.88 15.38
CA ARG A 129 -18.10 -46.93 15.60
C ARG A 129 -18.75 -48.02 14.74
N SER A 130 -18.38 -48.11 13.46
CA SER A 130 -18.88 -49.16 12.56
C SER A 130 -18.46 -50.55 13.01
N ARG A 131 -17.23 -50.71 13.50
CA ARG A 131 -16.67 -52.00 13.92
C ARG A 131 -17.32 -52.53 15.20
N PHE A 132 -17.53 -51.66 16.18
CA PHE A 132 -17.99 -52.06 17.52
C PHE A 132 -19.49 -51.80 17.76
N GLY A 133 -20.15 -51.05 16.88
CA GLY A 133 -21.57 -50.70 17.04
C GLY A 133 -21.86 -49.79 18.23
N VAL A 134 -20.86 -49.03 18.70
CA VAL A 134 -20.98 -48.11 19.83
C VAL A 134 -20.72 -46.67 19.43
N ARG A 135 -21.29 -45.74 20.18
CA ARG A 135 -21.07 -44.30 20.06
C ARG A 135 -19.86 -43.88 20.90
N LEU A 136 -18.68 -43.92 20.29
CA LEU A 136 -17.43 -43.44 20.89
C LEU A 136 -16.93 -42.13 20.27
N GLY A 137 -16.11 -41.40 21.00
CA GLY A 137 -15.37 -40.23 20.51
C GLY A 137 -13.89 -40.53 20.28
N VAL A 138 -13.22 -39.72 19.47
CA VAL A 138 -11.77 -39.78 19.24
C VAL A 138 -11.17 -38.39 19.43
N ILE A 139 -10.09 -38.31 20.20
CA ILE A 139 -9.21 -37.15 20.34
C ILE A 139 -7.83 -37.54 19.83
N VAL A 140 -7.26 -36.73 18.96
CA VAL A 140 -5.86 -36.81 18.54
C VAL A 140 -5.06 -35.85 19.39
N SER A 141 -4.05 -36.36 20.10
CA SER A 141 -3.23 -35.58 21.00
C SER A 141 -1.80 -35.42 20.50
N ASP A 142 -1.18 -34.30 20.81
CA ASP A 142 0.25 -34.07 20.61
C ASP A 142 0.87 -33.36 21.80
N THR A 143 2.19 -33.49 21.96
CA THR A 143 2.90 -32.95 23.12
C THR A 143 3.30 -31.50 22.91
N LEU A 144 2.72 -30.59 23.68
CA LEU A 144 2.93 -29.15 23.58
C LEU A 144 3.47 -28.56 24.88
N GLY A 145 4.32 -27.54 24.74
CA GLY A 145 4.60 -26.59 25.81
C GLY A 145 3.48 -25.56 25.93
N ARG A 146 3.50 -24.73 26.97
CA ARG A 146 2.49 -23.69 27.19
C ARG A 146 3.08 -22.47 27.89
N ALA A 147 2.51 -21.31 27.61
CA ALA A 147 3.01 -20.05 28.13
C ALA A 147 3.06 -20.06 29.67
N TRP A 148 4.12 -19.45 30.21
CA TRP A 148 4.30 -19.17 31.64
C TRP A 148 4.44 -20.38 32.57
N ARG A 149 4.56 -21.60 32.04
CA ARG A 149 4.74 -22.82 32.84
C ARG A 149 5.83 -23.70 32.24
N GLU A 150 6.66 -24.26 33.12
CA GLU A 150 7.63 -25.27 32.74
C GLU A 150 6.97 -26.64 32.55
N GLY A 151 7.58 -27.46 31.69
CA GLY A 151 7.07 -28.78 31.34
C GLY A 151 6.13 -28.79 30.14
N GLN A 152 5.85 -29.99 29.64
CA GLN A 152 4.97 -30.26 28.51
C GLN A 152 3.77 -31.09 28.97
N VAL A 153 2.67 -30.97 28.26
CA VAL A 153 1.48 -31.82 28.40
C VAL A 153 0.97 -32.16 27.00
N ASP A 154 0.12 -33.17 26.89
CA ASP A 154 -0.60 -33.38 25.64
C ASP A 154 -1.83 -32.46 25.54
N LEU A 155 -2.00 -31.85 24.37
CA LEU A 155 -3.18 -31.07 24.00
C LEU A 155 -3.86 -31.72 22.80
N ALA A 156 -5.15 -31.44 22.62
CA ALA A 156 -5.92 -31.95 21.49
C ALA A 156 -5.58 -31.16 20.22
N ILE A 157 -5.15 -31.88 19.18
CA ILE A 157 -4.84 -31.31 17.86
C ILE A 157 -5.83 -31.76 16.78
N GLY A 158 -6.62 -32.80 17.05
CA GLY A 158 -7.70 -33.30 16.20
C GLY A 158 -8.81 -33.91 17.05
N ALA A 159 -10.07 -33.86 16.61
CA ALA A 159 -11.17 -34.51 17.32
C ALA A 159 -12.36 -34.86 16.43
N ALA A 160 -13.11 -35.90 16.83
CA ALA A 160 -14.37 -36.30 16.21
C ALA A 160 -15.27 -37.08 17.17
N GLY A 161 -16.58 -36.80 17.14
CA GLY A 161 -17.56 -37.49 17.98
C GLY A 161 -17.51 -37.08 19.45
N VAL A 162 -16.81 -36.01 19.78
CA VAL A 162 -16.58 -35.52 21.15
C VAL A 162 -16.50 -34.00 21.17
N ASN A 163 -17.33 -33.35 21.99
CA ASN A 163 -17.24 -31.93 22.23
C ASN A 163 -15.92 -31.62 22.93
N VAL A 164 -15.08 -30.80 22.29
CA VAL A 164 -13.77 -30.39 22.81
C VAL A 164 -13.85 -29.17 23.74
N LEU A 165 -14.96 -28.44 23.67
CA LEU A 165 -15.30 -27.34 24.55
C LEU A 165 -16.60 -27.67 25.28
N ASP A 166 -16.58 -27.53 26.59
CA ASP A 166 -17.81 -27.50 27.40
C ASP A 166 -18.17 -26.04 27.65
N ASP A 167 -19.11 -25.53 26.85
CA ASP A 167 -19.56 -24.15 26.89
C ASP A 167 -20.70 -23.97 27.89
N LEU A 168 -20.36 -23.52 29.09
CA LEU A 168 -21.30 -23.31 30.17
C LEU A 168 -21.91 -21.91 30.15
N ARG A 169 -21.62 -21.09 29.13
CA ARG A 169 -22.17 -19.73 29.04
C ARG A 169 -23.69 -19.76 28.91
N GLY A 170 -24.37 -18.90 29.66
CA GLY A 170 -25.82 -18.86 29.76
C GLY A 170 -26.43 -19.96 30.65
N SER A 171 -25.63 -20.90 31.16
CA SER A 171 -26.06 -21.81 32.22
C SER A 171 -26.02 -21.12 33.59
N ARG A 172 -26.55 -21.77 34.63
CA ARG A 172 -26.59 -21.24 36.00
C ARG A 172 -25.71 -22.04 36.93
N ASP A 173 -25.02 -21.35 37.83
CA ASP A 173 -24.28 -21.98 38.92
C ASP A 173 -25.20 -22.51 40.02
N SER A 174 -24.59 -23.09 41.07
CA SER A 174 -25.29 -23.64 42.23
C SER A 174 -26.09 -22.61 43.05
N PHE A 175 -25.80 -21.32 42.88
CA PHE A 175 -26.50 -20.20 43.50
C PHE A 175 -27.48 -19.50 42.53
N GLY A 176 -27.71 -20.09 41.36
CA GLY A 176 -28.59 -19.57 40.32
C GLY A 176 -28.02 -18.40 39.53
N GLN A 177 -26.74 -18.04 39.70
CA GLN A 177 -26.10 -16.97 38.94
C GLN A 177 -25.75 -17.45 37.53
N GLU A 178 -25.93 -16.58 36.54
CA GLU A 178 -25.59 -16.91 35.16
C GLU A 178 -24.06 -16.94 34.95
N LEU A 179 -23.58 -17.96 34.25
CA LEU A 179 -22.18 -18.08 33.85
C LEU A 179 -21.97 -17.33 32.53
N PHE A 180 -21.07 -16.34 32.50
CA PHE A 180 -20.85 -15.49 31.31
C PHE A 180 -19.58 -15.83 30.50
N VAL A 181 -18.58 -16.46 31.12
CA VAL A 181 -17.25 -16.69 30.51
C VAL A 181 -16.86 -18.17 30.52
N THR A 182 -17.53 -19.00 31.32
CA THR A 182 -17.07 -20.35 31.64
C THR A 182 -17.15 -21.27 30.42
N GLN A 183 -15.99 -21.56 29.85
CA GLN A 183 -15.82 -22.58 28.82
C GLN A 183 -14.61 -23.44 29.19
N ALA A 184 -14.83 -24.74 29.42
CA ALA A 184 -13.75 -25.66 29.73
C ALA A 184 -13.22 -26.31 28.44
N ALA A 185 -11.91 -26.33 28.27
CA ALA A 185 -11.24 -27.02 27.16
C ALA A 185 -11.14 -28.52 27.44
N VAL A 186 -12.28 -29.19 27.53
CA VAL A 186 -12.37 -30.61 27.91
C VAL A 186 -11.56 -31.52 26.98
N GLY A 187 -11.39 -31.15 25.70
CA GLY A 187 -10.52 -31.86 24.77
C GLY A 187 -9.06 -31.90 25.25
N ASP A 188 -8.55 -30.76 25.72
CA ASP A 188 -7.20 -30.64 26.26
C ASP A 188 -7.06 -31.30 27.63
N GLU A 189 -8.07 -31.20 28.50
CA GLU A 189 -8.08 -31.88 29.81
C GLU A 189 -7.99 -33.40 29.64
N LEU A 190 -8.79 -33.96 28.73
CA LEU A 190 -8.80 -35.39 28.41
C LEU A 190 -7.49 -35.83 27.74
N ALA A 191 -6.96 -35.04 26.80
CA ALA A 191 -5.67 -35.30 26.16
C ALA A 191 -4.52 -35.32 27.19
N SER A 192 -4.48 -34.32 28.06
CA SER A 192 -3.49 -34.22 29.14
C SER A 192 -3.61 -35.35 30.15
N ALA A 193 -4.82 -35.75 30.54
CA ALA A 193 -5.03 -36.86 31.47
C ALA A 193 -4.65 -38.21 30.86
N ALA A 194 -4.93 -38.42 29.57
CA ALA A 194 -4.50 -39.60 28.82
C ALA A 194 -2.98 -39.71 28.69
N ASP A 195 -2.25 -38.59 28.65
CA ASP A 195 -0.79 -38.58 28.64
C ASP A 195 -0.18 -39.27 29.86
N LEU A 196 -0.86 -39.24 31.02
CA LEU A 196 -0.36 -39.88 32.25
C LEU A 196 -0.23 -41.40 32.11
N VAL A 197 -1.09 -42.04 31.31
CA VAL A 197 -1.05 -43.49 31.06
C VAL A 197 -0.36 -43.84 29.76
N LYS A 198 -0.43 -42.97 28.74
CA LYS A 198 0.33 -43.14 27.50
C LYS A 198 1.81 -42.99 27.78
N GLY A 199 2.25 -41.96 28.50
CA GLY A 199 3.67 -41.69 28.76
C GLY A 199 4.50 -41.45 27.48
N LYS A 200 5.72 -40.93 27.65
CA LYS A 200 6.55 -40.54 26.50
C LYS A 200 7.38 -41.70 25.90
N ALA A 201 7.60 -42.76 26.66
CA ALA A 201 8.49 -43.87 26.31
C ALA A 201 7.87 -45.27 26.54
N SER A 202 6.58 -45.35 26.88
CA SER A 202 5.94 -46.62 27.21
C SER A 202 5.60 -47.49 26.00
N GLY A 203 5.58 -46.90 24.79
CA GLY A 203 5.06 -47.56 23.60
C GLY A 203 3.53 -47.68 23.56
N MET A 204 2.80 -46.90 24.36
CA MET A 204 1.32 -46.86 24.36
C MET A 204 0.80 -45.63 23.62
N PRO A 205 0.46 -45.73 22.32
CA PRO A 205 0.02 -44.58 21.53
C PRO A 205 -1.45 -44.22 21.74
N VAL A 206 -2.23 -45.07 22.41
CA VAL A 206 -3.68 -44.92 22.59
C VAL A 206 -4.05 -45.08 24.06
N ALA A 207 -5.07 -44.34 24.51
CA ALA A 207 -5.72 -44.54 25.80
C ALA A 207 -7.24 -44.53 25.65
N LEU A 208 -7.92 -45.39 26.41
CA LEU A 208 -9.37 -45.42 26.55
C LEU A 208 -9.79 -44.62 27.78
N VAL A 209 -10.64 -43.62 27.58
CA VAL A 209 -11.29 -42.84 28.64
C VAL A 209 -12.74 -43.29 28.75
N ARG A 210 -13.14 -43.69 29.97
CA ARG A 210 -14.50 -44.14 30.30
C ARG A 210 -15.06 -43.36 31.47
N GLY A 211 -16.36 -43.06 31.42
CA GLY A 211 -17.07 -42.33 32.48
C GLY A 211 -17.23 -40.83 32.21
N TYR A 212 -16.85 -40.35 31.01
CA TYR A 212 -17.00 -38.96 30.56
C TYR A 212 -17.90 -38.85 29.31
N GLY A 213 -18.92 -39.71 29.22
CA GLY A 213 -19.74 -39.87 28.01
C GLY A 213 -20.65 -38.69 27.66
N HIS A 214 -20.82 -37.70 28.53
CA HIS A 214 -21.60 -36.50 28.23
C HIS A 214 -20.93 -35.60 27.19
N ALA A 215 -19.61 -35.69 27.04
CA ALA A 215 -18.89 -35.00 25.96
C ALA A 215 -19.06 -35.70 24.61
N VAL A 216 -19.44 -36.98 24.59
CA VAL A 216 -19.59 -37.75 23.34
C VAL A 216 -20.93 -37.43 22.68
N VAL A 217 -20.89 -37.14 21.38
CA VAL A 217 -22.06 -36.72 20.57
C VAL A 217 -22.20 -37.56 19.31
N ASP A 218 -23.39 -37.52 18.68
CA ASP A 218 -23.66 -38.34 17.48
C ASP A 218 -22.90 -37.84 16.25
N THR A 219 -22.82 -36.52 16.06
CA THR A 219 -22.06 -35.93 14.95
C THR A 219 -20.58 -36.19 15.11
N LEU A 220 -19.88 -36.48 14.00
CA LEU A 220 -18.42 -36.55 13.97
C LEU A 220 -17.77 -35.19 13.65
N ASP A 221 -18.57 -34.14 13.44
CA ASP A 221 -18.09 -32.80 13.15
C ASP A 221 -17.85 -31.99 14.42
N THR A 222 -16.85 -32.42 15.19
CA THR A 222 -16.45 -31.79 16.47
C THR A 222 -14.95 -31.52 16.49
N PRO A 223 -14.45 -30.63 15.61
CA PRO A 223 -13.03 -30.51 15.36
C PRO A 223 -12.28 -29.83 16.52
N ALA A 224 -11.07 -30.30 16.83
CA ALA A 224 -10.18 -29.70 17.81
C ALA A 224 -9.68 -28.32 17.39
N ARG A 225 -9.71 -27.96 16.10
CA ARG A 225 -9.39 -26.59 15.65
C ARG A 225 -10.24 -25.51 16.33
N ALA A 226 -11.41 -25.87 16.86
CA ALA A 226 -12.24 -24.96 17.66
C ALA A 226 -11.57 -24.49 18.96
N LEU A 227 -10.54 -25.21 19.45
CA LEU A 227 -9.71 -24.81 20.59
C LEU A 227 -8.70 -23.73 20.23
N SER A 228 -8.31 -23.63 18.95
CA SER A 228 -7.34 -22.64 18.51
C SER A 228 -7.94 -21.25 18.48
N ARG A 229 -7.19 -20.27 19.01
CA ARG A 229 -7.58 -18.85 19.05
C ARG A 229 -6.69 -17.99 18.15
N THR A 230 -6.22 -18.56 17.03
CA THR A 230 -5.52 -17.79 16.00
C THR A 230 -6.49 -16.88 15.24
N GLY A 231 -5.99 -15.79 14.65
CA GLY A 231 -6.80 -14.81 13.91
C GLY A 231 -7.07 -13.50 14.67
N GLU A 232 -8.27 -12.93 14.52
CA GLU A 232 -8.61 -11.59 15.04
C GLU A 232 -8.64 -11.53 16.58
N LYS A 233 -8.92 -12.65 17.24
CA LYS A 233 -8.97 -12.77 18.70
C LYS A 233 -7.63 -13.17 19.33
N ASP A 234 -6.58 -13.30 18.51
CA ASP A 234 -5.25 -13.68 18.96
C ASP A 234 -4.56 -12.51 19.67
N MET A 235 -4.64 -12.50 20.99
CA MET A 235 -3.97 -11.50 21.84
C MET A 235 -2.44 -11.70 21.90
N PHE A 236 -1.91 -12.84 21.45
CA PHE A 236 -0.50 -13.22 21.55
C PHE A 236 0.11 -13.45 20.16
N ARG A 237 -0.33 -12.64 19.18
CA ARG A 237 0.05 -12.77 17.78
C ARG A 237 1.56 -12.70 17.53
N LEU A 238 2.30 -11.98 18.36
CA LEU A 238 3.76 -11.87 18.28
C LEU A 238 4.39 -12.01 19.67
N GLY A 239 5.60 -12.56 19.69
CA GLY A 239 6.53 -12.47 20.80
C GLY A 239 7.06 -11.05 20.96
N THR A 240 7.61 -10.75 22.14
CA THR A 240 8.09 -9.41 22.49
C THR A 240 9.16 -8.90 21.52
N ASP A 241 10.13 -9.73 21.16
CA ASP A 241 11.23 -9.34 20.29
C ASP A 241 10.74 -9.08 18.86
N GLU A 242 9.83 -9.92 18.36
CA GLU A 242 9.17 -9.76 17.07
C GLU A 242 8.31 -8.49 17.02
N ALA A 243 7.55 -8.20 18.08
CA ALA A 243 6.73 -6.99 18.18
C ALA A 243 7.60 -5.71 18.20
N ILE A 244 8.71 -5.73 18.94
CA ILE A 244 9.67 -4.61 18.97
C ILE A 244 10.32 -4.42 17.59
N ALA A 245 10.70 -5.51 16.92
CA ALA A 245 11.29 -5.46 15.60
C ALA A 245 10.33 -4.85 14.57
N LEU A 246 9.08 -5.30 14.55
CA LEU A 246 8.02 -4.77 13.67
C LEU A 246 7.78 -3.28 13.93
N GLY A 247 7.60 -2.88 15.18
CA GLY A 247 7.37 -1.46 15.51
C GLY A 247 8.54 -0.55 15.11
N ARG A 248 9.79 -1.05 15.22
CA ARG A 248 10.98 -0.32 14.72
C ARG A 248 11.00 -0.22 13.20
N GLU A 249 10.52 -1.23 12.49
CA GLU A 249 10.43 -1.19 11.03
C GLU A 249 9.37 -0.20 10.56
N GLU A 250 8.17 -0.28 11.12
CA GLU A 250 7.04 0.62 10.84
C GLU A 250 7.39 2.07 11.13
N GLY A 251 7.95 2.36 12.31
CA GLY A 251 8.34 3.72 12.68
C GLY A 251 9.44 4.29 11.76
N ARG A 252 10.38 3.46 11.30
CA ARG A 252 11.37 3.90 10.30
C ARG A 252 10.72 4.16 8.94
N ALA A 253 9.75 3.35 8.53
CA ALA A 253 9.04 3.54 7.27
C ALA A 253 8.22 4.84 7.29
N GLU A 254 7.49 5.09 8.38
CA GLU A 254 6.75 6.33 8.61
C GLU A 254 7.67 7.55 8.62
N GLY A 255 8.77 7.49 9.38
CA GLY A 255 9.75 8.57 9.42
C GLY A 255 10.39 8.87 8.06
N ARG A 256 10.70 7.83 7.26
CA ARG A 256 11.18 8.02 5.88
C ARG A 256 10.12 8.66 4.99
N ALA A 257 8.87 8.23 5.10
CA ALA A 257 7.77 8.79 4.32
C ALA A 257 7.54 10.28 4.66
N ALA A 258 7.58 10.64 5.94
CA ALA A 258 7.46 12.02 6.40
C ALA A 258 8.61 12.90 5.87
N ALA A 259 9.87 12.43 6.00
CA ALA A 259 11.04 13.16 5.50
C ALA A 259 11.01 13.36 3.97
N LEU A 260 10.55 12.36 3.22
CA LEU A 260 10.38 12.47 1.77
C LEU A 260 9.28 13.47 1.38
N ALA A 261 8.18 13.53 2.15
CA ALA A 261 7.11 14.49 1.93
C ALA A 261 7.59 15.93 2.19
N GLU A 262 8.29 16.16 3.29
CA GLU A 262 8.88 17.46 3.63
C GLU A 262 9.88 17.93 2.57
N ALA A 263 10.82 17.07 2.18
CA ALA A 263 11.77 17.38 1.12
C ALA A 263 11.09 17.69 -0.23
N ALA A 264 9.97 17.01 -0.54
CA ALA A 264 9.20 17.29 -1.74
C ALA A 264 8.49 18.65 -1.70
N ASP A 265 7.98 19.06 -0.53
CA ASP A 265 7.39 20.39 -0.33
C ASP A 265 8.44 21.50 -0.43
N GLU A 266 9.61 21.32 0.18
CA GLU A 266 10.74 22.25 0.05
C GLU A 266 11.18 22.38 -1.42
N ALA A 267 11.31 21.26 -2.12
CA ALA A 267 11.68 21.26 -3.55
C ALA A 267 10.63 21.98 -4.41
N ARG A 268 9.34 21.79 -4.13
CA ARG A 268 8.25 22.52 -4.81
C ARG A 268 8.32 24.01 -4.54
N ALA A 269 8.55 24.41 -3.30
CA ALA A 269 8.68 25.82 -2.92
C ALA A 269 9.88 26.48 -3.61
N LEU A 270 11.03 25.80 -3.63
CA LEU A 270 12.22 26.29 -4.31
C LEU A 270 12.02 26.41 -5.83
N ALA A 271 11.37 25.43 -6.45
CA ALA A 271 11.05 25.47 -7.87
C ALA A 271 10.09 26.63 -8.20
N ALA A 272 9.06 26.85 -7.37
CA ALA A 272 8.13 27.97 -7.53
C ALA A 272 8.84 29.33 -7.39
N ALA A 273 9.73 29.47 -6.40
CA ALA A 273 10.53 30.67 -6.22
C ALA A 273 11.45 30.93 -7.43
N ARG A 274 12.09 29.88 -7.98
CA ARG A 274 12.95 29.99 -9.15
C ARG A 274 12.19 30.37 -10.42
N GLU A 275 10.99 29.82 -10.62
CA GLU A 275 10.12 30.21 -11.74
C GLU A 275 9.65 31.66 -11.61
N ALA A 276 9.32 32.13 -10.41
CA ALA A 276 8.97 33.53 -10.18
C ALA A 276 10.14 34.48 -10.51
N GLU A 277 11.35 34.16 -10.05
CA GLU A 277 12.58 34.93 -10.37
C GLU A 277 12.86 34.94 -11.89
N LEU A 278 12.74 33.79 -12.56
CA LEU A 278 12.89 33.68 -14.02
C LEU A 278 11.81 34.46 -14.78
N ALA A 279 10.57 34.49 -14.28
CA ALA A 279 9.48 35.25 -14.89
C ALA A 279 9.73 36.76 -14.79
N GLU A 280 10.21 37.24 -13.64
CA GLU A 280 10.60 38.64 -13.45
C GLU A 280 11.78 39.03 -14.37
N ALA A 281 12.82 38.20 -14.43
CA ALA A 281 13.95 38.42 -15.32
C ALA A 281 13.54 38.43 -16.81
N ARG A 282 12.64 37.53 -17.23
CA ARG A 282 12.07 37.51 -18.59
C ARG A 282 11.25 38.76 -18.88
N ALA A 283 10.45 39.23 -17.93
CA ALA A 283 9.66 40.45 -18.08
C ALA A 283 10.55 41.69 -18.22
N ALA A 284 11.61 41.79 -17.42
CA ALA A 284 12.60 42.86 -17.53
C ALA A 284 13.31 42.86 -18.89
N ALA A 285 13.80 41.70 -19.34
CA ALA A 285 14.44 41.56 -20.65
C ALA A 285 13.50 41.93 -21.81
N LEU A 286 12.23 41.49 -21.75
CA LEU A 286 11.22 41.87 -22.74
C LEU A 286 10.92 43.37 -22.73
N ALA A 287 10.92 44.02 -21.56
CA ALA A 287 10.71 45.45 -21.45
C ALA A 287 11.87 46.25 -22.07
N GLU A 288 13.11 45.79 -21.89
CA GLU A 288 14.30 46.37 -22.51
C GLU A 288 14.24 46.27 -24.04
N VAL A 289 14.02 45.06 -24.57
CA VAL A 289 13.85 44.84 -26.02
C VAL A 289 12.70 45.68 -26.59
N ARG A 290 11.59 45.79 -25.85
CA ARG A 290 10.44 46.63 -26.27
C ARG A 290 10.79 48.12 -26.25
N ALA A 291 11.57 48.58 -25.28
CA ALA A 291 11.99 49.97 -25.19
C ALA A 291 12.93 50.34 -26.35
N GLU A 292 13.88 49.47 -26.68
CA GLU A 292 14.76 49.61 -27.85
C GLU A 292 13.94 49.69 -29.15
N ALA A 293 13.04 48.73 -29.38
CA ALA A 293 12.18 48.71 -30.56
C ALA A 293 11.30 49.98 -30.68
N LEU A 294 10.77 50.49 -29.56
CA LEU A 294 9.99 51.74 -29.55
C LEU A 294 10.86 52.98 -29.81
N ALA A 295 12.11 53.00 -29.36
CA ALA A 295 13.02 54.10 -29.61
C ALA A 295 13.41 54.17 -31.09
N GLU A 296 13.67 53.01 -31.72
CA GLU A 296 13.91 52.89 -33.17
C GLU A 296 12.71 53.43 -33.96
N LEU A 297 11.49 52.97 -33.63
CA LEU A 297 10.26 53.40 -34.31
C LEU A 297 9.99 54.91 -34.17
N ARG A 298 10.28 55.50 -33.01
CA ARG A 298 10.20 56.95 -32.81
C ARG A 298 11.25 57.72 -33.60
N GLY A 299 12.45 57.15 -33.76
CA GLY A 299 13.49 57.69 -34.62
C GLY A 299 13.04 57.76 -36.08
N ASP A 300 12.44 56.67 -36.57
CA ASP A 300 11.88 56.60 -37.92
C ASP A 300 10.74 57.62 -38.14
N GLU A 301 9.83 57.77 -37.16
CA GLU A 301 8.76 58.79 -37.22
C GLU A 301 9.31 60.22 -37.20
N ALA A 302 10.36 60.49 -36.40
CA ALA A 302 11.00 61.80 -36.35
C ALA A 302 11.68 62.13 -37.69
N LEU A 303 12.40 61.16 -38.28
CA LEU A 303 13.02 61.28 -39.59
C LEU A 303 11.99 61.53 -40.69
N ALA A 304 10.83 60.86 -40.62
CA ALA A 304 9.73 61.07 -41.55
C ALA A 304 9.17 62.50 -41.49
N ARG A 305 8.97 63.06 -40.28
CA ARG A 305 8.52 64.46 -40.10
C ARG A 305 9.54 65.48 -40.57
N GLU A 306 10.83 65.24 -40.32
CA GLU A 306 11.91 66.11 -40.78
C GLU A 306 11.96 66.13 -42.32
N ASN A 307 11.84 64.97 -42.97
CA ASN A 307 11.75 64.87 -44.42
C ASN A 307 10.53 65.59 -45.01
N GLU A 308 9.36 65.48 -44.38
CA GLU A 308 8.14 66.18 -44.81
C GLU A 308 8.30 67.71 -44.70
N THR A 309 8.93 68.17 -43.61
CA THR A 309 9.24 69.60 -43.39
C THR A 309 10.26 70.10 -44.42
N ALA A 310 11.32 69.31 -44.68
CA ALA A 310 12.33 69.63 -45.68
C ALA A 310 11.75 69.67 -47.10
N LEU A 311 10.83 68.76 -47.42
CA LEU A 311 10.11 68.74 -48.69
C LEU A 311 9.23 69.99 -48.85
N ALA A 312 8.48 70.37 -47.81
CA ALA A 312 7.68 71.58 -47.82
C ALA A 312 8.54 72.85 -47.99
N ALA A 313 9.68 72.93 -47.30
CA ALA A 313 10.63 74.02 -47.46
C ALA A 313 11.25 74.07 -48.87
N ALA A 314 11.57 72.91 -49.46
CA ALA A 314 12.07 72.80 -50.82
C ALA A 314 11.01 73.22 -51.86
N GLN A 315 9.75 72.85 -51.65
CA GLN A 315 8.62 73.28 -52.50
C GLN A 315 8.40 74.80 -52.43
N GLU A 316 8.46 75.39 -51.22
CA GLU A 316 8.34 76.84 -51.03
C GLU A 316 9.52 77.60 -51.67
N ALA A 317 10.74 77.08 -51.53
CA ALA A 317 11.93 77.64 -52.17
C ALA A 317 11.82 77.57 -53.71
N ALA A 318 11.43 76.42 -54.26
CA ALA A 318 11.22 76.24 -55.70
C ALA A 318 10.08 77.13 -56.23
N PHE A 319 9.00 77.31 -55.46
CA PHE A 319 7.92 78.23 -55.79
C PHE A 319 8.39 79.69 -55.80
N THR A 320 9.20 80.08 -54.81
CA THR A 320 9.77 81.43 -54.70
C THR A 320 10.75 81.73 -55.83
N GLU A 321 11.61 80.77 -56.16
CA GLU A 321 12.55 80.84 -57.28
C GLU A 321 11.81 80.89 -58.62
N GLY A 322 10.84 80.00 -58.83
CA GLY A 322 9.99 79.99 -60.01
C GLY A 322 9.23 81.30 -60.19
N ARG A 323 8.71 81.88 -59.10
CA ARG A 323 8.07 83.21 -59.13
C ARG A 323 9.07 84.31 -59.51
N ARG A 324 10.31 84.25 -58.99
CA ARG A 324 11.36 85.24 -59.32
C ARG A 324 11.80 85.13 -60.78
N ALA A 325 12.02 83.91 -61.27
CA ALA A 325 12.36 83.65 -62.67
C ALA A 325 11.23 84.11 -63.60
N GLY A 326 9.99 83.72 -63.31
CA GLY A 326 8.81 84.14 -64.08
C GLY A 326 8.56 85.64 -64.05
N LEU A 327 8.84 86.33 -62.93
CA LEU A 327 8.80 87.79 -62.87
C LEU A 327 9.91 88.42 -63.72
N THR A 328 11.08 87.80 -63.78
CA THR A 328 12.23 88.32 -64.54
C THR A 328 12.01 88.12 -66.05
N GLU A 329 11.61 86.93 -66.49
CA GLU A 329 11.25 86.66 -67.89
C GLU A 329 10.03 87.49 -68.32
N GLY A 330 8.99 87.56 -67.48
CA GLY A 330 7.80 88.37 -67.75
C GLY A 330 8.11 89.87 -67.81
N TRP A 331 9.05 90.35 -66.99
CA TRP A 331 9.53 91.72 -67.05
C TRP A 331 10.37 91.98 -68.30
N GLU A 332 11.31 91.11 -68.65
CA GLU A 332 12.16 91.29 -69.84
C GLU A 332 11.35 91.22 -71.15
N ALA A 333 10.43 90.26 -71.28
CA ALA A 333 9.55 90.15 -72.44
C ALA A 333 8.53 91.29 -72.49
N GLY A 334 7.84 91.57 -71.38
CA GLY A 334 6.79 92.59 -71.31
C GLY A 334 7.33 94.02 -71.41
N TYR A 335 8.52 94.30 -70.85
CA TYR A 335 9.15 95.62 -70.94
C TYR A 335 9.68 95.91 -72.37
N ALA A 336 10.21 94.90 -73.07
CA ALA A 336 10.68 95.07 -74.44
C ALA A 336 9.53 95.32 -75.43
N GLU A 337 8.41 94.61 -75.26
CA GLU A 337 7.22 94.76 -76.09
C GLU A 337 6.48 96.07 -75.78
N GLY A 338 6.32 96.40 -74.49
CA GLY A 338 5.65 97.61 -74.03
C GLY A 338 6.39 98.91 -74.41
N ARG A 339 7.74 98.91 -74.42
CA ARG A 339 8.52 100.10 -74.81
C ARG A 339 8.47 100.39 -76.32
N SER A 340 8.31 99.36 -77.14
CA SER A 340 8.20 99.52 -78.60
C SER A 340 6.84 100.10 -79.00
N ALA A 341 5.76 99.69 -78.32
CA ALA A 341 4.41 100.20 -78.56
C ALA A 341 4.18 101.59 -77.94
N GLY A 342 4.68 101.84 -76.72
CA GLY A 342 4.42 103.08 -75.99
C GLY A 342 5.11 104.34 -76.52
N LEU A 343 6.22 104.21 -77.26
CA LEU A 343 6.96 105.37 -77.79
C LEU A 343 6.35 105.95 -79.08
N LEU A 344 5.56 105.16 -79.82
CA LEU A 344 4.89 105.62 -81.04
C LEU A 344 3.59 106.37 -80.72
N ASP A 345 2.82 105.91 -79.74
CA ASP A 345 1.50 106.47 -79.41
C ASP A 345 1.57 107.77 -78.59
N GLY A 346 2.58 107.89 -77.71
CA GLY A 346 2.72 109.04 -76.81
C GLY A 346 3.18 110.34 -77.48
N ARG A 347 3.77 110.28 -78.67
CA ARG A 347 4.35 111.46 -79.35
C ARG A 347 3.34 112.22 -80.20
N GLU A 348 2.21 111.62 -80.57
CA GLU A 348 1.18 112.27 -81.40
C GLU A 348 0.15 113.04 -80.54
N SER A 349 -0.20 112.52 -79.36
CA SER A 349 -1.32 113.05 -78.56
C SER A 349 -0.91 114.17 -77.58
N GLY A 350 0.31 114.14 -77.04
CA GLY A 350 0.70 115.04 -75.93
C GLY A 350 1.11 116.47 -76.32
N PHE A 351 1.54 116.72 -77.57
CA PHE A 351 1.99 118.05 -77.99
C PHE A 351 0.82 119.03 -78.20
N THR A 352 -0.33 118.52 -78.63
CA THR A 352 -1.50 119.33 -78.98
C THR A 352 -2.22 119.87 -77.74
N GLU A 353 -2.36 119.07 -76.67
CA GLU A 353 -3.04 119.51 -75.44
C GLU A 353 -2.19 120.44 -74.56
N GLY A 354 -0.86 120.31 -74.58
CA GLY A 354 0.03 121.11 -73.73
C GLY A 354 0.20 122.56 -74.19
N TYR A 355 0.12 122.84 -75.49
CA TYR A 355 0.36 124.18 -76.03
C TYR A 355 -0.84 125.12 -75.86
N GLU A 356 -2.07 124.60 -76.01
CA GLU A 356 -3.28 125.45 -75.96
C GLU A 356 -3.65 125.89 -74.54
N ARG A 357 -3.40 125.07 -73.52
CA ARG A 357 -3.77 125.42 -72.14
C ARG A 357 -2.76 126.34 -71.45
N GLY A 358 -1.47 126.24 -71.80
CA GLY A 358 -0.40 127.06 -71.20
C GLY A 358 -0.44 128.55 -71.56
N LEU A 359 -1.03 128.91 -72.72
CA LEU A 359 -1.10 130.31 -73.16
C LEU A 359 -2.24 131.11 -72.48
N ALA A 360 -3.29 130.44 -72.00
CA ALA A 360 -4.47 131.09 -71.44
C ALA A 360 -4.32 131.50 -69.96
N GLU A 361 -3.58 130.73 -69.17
CA GLU A 361 -3.49 130.96 -67.72
C GLU A 361 -2.37 131.95 -67.33
N GLY A 362 -1.38 132.17 -68.21
CA GLY A 362 -0.26 133.08 -67.96
C GLY A 362 -0.58 134.58 -68.01
N TRP A 363 -1.76 135.01 -68.47
CA TRP A 363 -2.04 136.42 -68.75
C TRP A 363 -3.08 137.09 -67.84
N ALA A 364 -3.73 136.36 -66.92
CA ALA A 364 -4.94 136.89 -66.29
C ALA A 364 -4.81 137.49 -64.88
N ARG A 365 -3.86 137.11 -64.00
CA ARG A 365 -3.88 137.62 -62.60
C ARG A 365 -2.52 137.80 -61.91
N GLY A 366 -1.58 138.45 -62.59
CA GLY A 366 -0.68 139.37 -61.88
C GLY A 366 -1.36 140.74 -61.85
N LEU A 367 -1.97 141.13 -60.72
CA LEU A 367 -2.35 142.50 -60.29
C LEU A 367 -3.21 142.44 -59.02
N ASP A 368 -2.64 142.98 -57.93
CA ASP A 368 -3.26 143.65 -56.76
C ASP A 368 -2.75 143.15 -55.38
N CYS A 369 -1.90 144.03 -54.80
CA CYS A 369 -1.64 144.34 -53.39
C CYS A 369 -1.19 143.24 -52.41
#